data_AF-A0A3Q8VYY7-F1
#
_entry.id   AF-A0A3Q8VYY7-F1
#
_cell.length_a   1.000
_cell.length_b   1.000
_cell.length_c   1.000
_cell.angle_alpha   90.00
_cell.angle_beta   90.00
_cell.angle_gamma   90.00
#
_symmetry.space_group_name_H-M   'P 1'
#
loop_
_entity.id
_entity.type
_entity.pdbx_description
1 polymer ?
#
loop_
_entity_poly.entity_id
_entity_poly.type
_entity_poly.pdbx_seq_one_letter_code
_entity_poly.pdbx_strand_id
1 'polypeptide(L)'
;MTGEFEYRHGFPPGTNQVRPADHDDQAAARTLAQVTLTPADLVTFYESIGDVTWADVGNGYFLDPAGDVLLRLQEYGVVDVGADRKAHGLVIGSNGGGLIYVAGPDGTVYRTRTASLDEPELDKVADDLRQFLVLLERSLTRFKTDGDPGYL
;
A
#
# COMPACT_ATOMS: atom_id res chain seq x y z
N MET A 1 -12.62 20.09 4.94
CA MET A 1 -13.95 20.66 4.62
C MET A 1 -14.75 19.52 4.00
N THR A 2 -15.57 18.82 4.79
CA THR A 2 -16.16 17.52 4.41
C THR A 2 -17.20 17.62 3.27
N GLY A 3 -17.87 18.77 3.14
CA GLY A 3 -18.91 18.99 2.13
C GLY A 3 -18.41 19.05 0.68
N GLU A 4 -17.15 19.43 0.43
CA GLU A 4 -16.61 19.46 -0.93
C GLU A 4 -16.21 18.04 -1.41
N PHE A 5 -15.74 17.19 -0.50
CA PHE A 5 -15.40 15.80 -0.79
C PHE A 5 -16.66 14.98 -1.12
N GLU A 6 -17.68 15.06 -0.26
CA GLU A 6 -18.98 14.38 -0.49
C GLU A 6 -19.62 14.81 -1.81
N TYR A 7 -19.57 16.09 -2.13
CA TYR A 7 -20.10 16.62 -3.38
C TYR A 7 -19.37 16.05 -4.61
N ARG A 8 -18.04 15.87 -4.52
CA ARG A 8 -17.21 15.38 -5.63
C ARG A 8 -17.29 13.86 -5.81
N HIS A 9 -17.33 13.10 -4.72
CA HIS A 9 -17.16 11.65 -4.73
C HIS A 9 -18.45 10.86 -4.44
N GLY A 10 -19.49 11.50 -3.89
CA GLY A 10 -20.79 10.88 -3.63
C GLY A 10 -20.87 10.05 -2.34
N PHE A 11 -19.84 10.10 -1.48
CA PHE A 11 -19.78 9.43 -0.18
C PHE A 11 -18.99 10.28 0.84
N PRO A 12 -19.21 10.12 2.16
CA PRO A 12 -18.50 10.87 3.18
C PRO A 12 -17.00 10.59 3.16
N PRO A 13 -16.16 11.57 3.52
CA PRO A 13 -14.74 11.32 3.71
C PRO A 13 -14.55 10.26 4.79
N GLY A 14 -13.69 9.28 4.51
CA GLY A 14 -13.34 8.25 5.48
C GLY A 14 -12.41 8.79 6.58
N THR A 15 -12.15 7.96 7.59
CA THR A 15 -11.22 8.30 8.67
C THR A 15 -9.78 8.11 8.21
N ASN A 16 -8.97 9.17 8.26
CA ASN A 16 -7.52 9.04 8.14
C ASN A 16 -6.92 8.50 9.44
N GLN A 17 -6.15 7.43 9.35
CA GLN A 17 -5.53 6.81 10.51
C GLN A 17 -4.24 6.07 10.17
N VAL A 18 -3.36 6.00 11.16
CA VAL A 18 -2.30 4.99 11.24
C VAL A 18 -2.69 4.12 12.43
N ARG A 19 -3.13 2.89 12.16
CA ARG A 19 -3.58 1.99 13.23
C ARG A 19 -2.38 1.20 13.75
N PRO A 20 -2.11 1.19 15.07
CA PRO A 20 -1.10 0.28 15.64
C PRO A 20 -1.47 -1.18 15.38
N ALA A 21 -0.46 -2.02 15.18
CA ALA A 21 -0.67 -3.45 15.01
C ALA A 21 -1.26 -4.07 16.28
N ASP A 22 -2.24 -4.96 16.11
CA ASP A 22 -2.73 -5.83 17.16
C ASP A 22 -2.06 -7.22 17.11
N HIS A 23 -2.54 -8.15 17.93
CA HIS A 23 -1.99 -9.50 18.00
C HIS A 23 -2.21 -10.30 16.71
N ASP A 24 -3.32 -10.06 16.01
CA ASP A 24 -3.66 -10.78 14.78
C ASP A 24 -2.80 -10.26 13.62
N ASP A 25 -2.57 -8.95 13.54
CA ASP A 25 -1.60 -8.35 12.60
C ASP A 25 -0.19 -8.95 12.80
N GLN A 26 0.27 -9.02 14.05
CA GLN A 26 1.59 -9.60 14.38
C GLN A 26 1.69 -11.09 14.02
N ALA A 27 0.63 -11.86 14.25
CA ALA A 27 0.58 -13.27 13.86
C ALA A 27 0.62 -13.44 12.34
N ALA A 28 -0.12 -12.60 11.60
CA ALA A 28 -0.11 -12.59 10.14
C ALA A 28 1.26 -12.16 9.58
N ALA A 29 1.91 -11.14 10.16
CA ALA A 29 3.25 -10.69 9.78
C ALA A 29 4.28 -11.82 9.89
N ARG A 30 4.27 -12.56 11.00
CA ARG A 30 5.13 -13.74 11.21
C ARG A 30 4.84 -14.84 10.19
N THR A 31 3.57 -15.04 9.85
CA THR A 31 3.17 -16.03 8.84
C THR A 31 3.67 -15.63 7.46
N LEU A 32 3.52 -14.37 7.05
CA LEU A 32 4.05 -13.85 5.79
C LEU A 32 5.56 -14.10 5.67
N ALA A 33 6.32 -13.82 6.73
CA ALA A 33 7.76 -14.04 6.79
C ALA A 33 8.16 -15.53 6.67
N GLN A 34 7.27 -16.47 7.02
CA GLN A 34 7.51 -17.90 6.90
C GLN A 34 7.14 -18.45 5.52
N VAL A 35 6.10 -17.90 4.88
CA VAL A 35 5.55 -18.45 3.64
C VAL A 35 6.10 -17.79 2.38
N THR A 36 6.74 -16.61 2.49
CA THR A 36 7.31 -15.90 1.34
C THR A 36 8.65 -15.23 1.67
N LEU A 37 9.32 -14.72 0.63
CA LEU A 37 10.51 -13.87 0.78
C LEU A 37 10.10 -12.42 1.13
N THR A 38 9.38 -12.23 2.23
CA THR A 38 8.96 -10.90 2.69
C THR A 38 10.17 -10.09 3.15
N PRO A 39 10.34 -8.84 2.70
CA PRO A 39 11.35 -7.93 3.22
C PRO A 39 11.24 -7.74 4.75
N ALA A 40 12.37 -7.72 5.45
CA ALA A 40 12.39 -7.65 6.92
C ALA A 40 11.80 -6.34 7.47
N ASP A 41 11.96 -5.24 6.74
CA ASP A 41 11.37 -3.94 7.04
C ASP A 41 9.84 -3.97 6.90
N LEU A 42 9.30 -4.68 5.91
CA LEU A 42 7.86 -4.90 5.76
C LEU A 42 7.28 -5.77 6.88
N VAL A 43 8.00 -6.80 7.33
CA VAL A 43 7.61 -7.57 8.52
C VAL A 43 7.60 -6.68 9.76
N THR A 44 8.66 -5.89 9.97
CA THR A 44 8.78 -4.97 11.11
C THR A 44 7.67 -3.91 11.10
N PHE A 45 7.31 -3.42 9.91
CA PHE A 45 6.17 -2.53 9.72
C PHE A 45 4.89 -3.20 10.22
N TYR A 46 4.56 -4.40 9.75
CA TYR A 46 3.35 -5.10 10.16
C TYR A 46 3.33 -5.56 11.62
N GLU A 47 4.49 -5.72 12.26
CA GLU A 47 4.55 -5.96 13.70
C GLU A 47 4.20 -4.72 14.54
N SER A 48 4.31 -3.52 13.95
CA SER A 48 4.13 -2.23 14.63
C SER A 48 2.88 -1.48 14.20
N ILE A 49 2.53 -1.56 12.92
CA ILE A 49 1.46 -0.83 12.24
C ILE A 49 0.55 -1.87 11.57
N GLY A 50 -0.72 -1.84 11.94
CA GLY A 50 -1.74 -2.73 11.39
C GLY A 50 -2.16 -2.28 10.01
N ASP A 51 -2.60 -1.03 9.85
CA ASP A 51 -2.91 -0.44 8.55
C ASP A 51 -2.58 1.05 8.52
N VAL A 52 -2.50 1.58 7.30
CA VAL A 52 -2.55 3.02 7.09
C VAL A 52 -3.65 3.37 6.11
N THR A 53 -4.50 4.30 6.53
CA THR A 53 -5.65 4.76 5.76
C THR A 53 -5.58 6.29 5.64
N TRP A 54 -5.49 6.79 4.43
CA TRP A 54 -5.66 8.21 4.09
C TRP A 54 -6.87 8.38 3.16
N ALA A 55 -8.06 8.06 3.66
CA ALA A 55 -9.27 7.96 2.85
C ALA A 55 -9.74 9.29 2.21
N ASP A 56 -9.32 10.44 2.73
CA ASP A 56 -9.71 11.77 2.22
C ASP A 56 -8.60 12.50 1.43
N VAL A 57 -7.46 11.85 1.21
CA VAL A 57 -6.29 12.45 0.53
C VAL A 57 -6.34 12.09 -0.96
N GLY A 58 -6.84 13.01 -1.79
CA GLY A 58 -7.04 12.76 -3.21
C GLY A 58 -8.05 11.62 -3.47
N ASN A 59 -7.61 10.54 -4.13
CA ASN A 59 -8.41 9.32 -4.30
C ASN A 59 -8.34 8.38 -3.08
N GLY A 60 -7.41 8.62 -2.17
CA GLY A 60 -7.10 7.78 -1.04
C GLY A 60 -5.69 7.17 -1.11
N TYR A 61 -5.16 6.76 0.03
CA TYR A 61 -3.97 5.91 0.09
C TYR A 61 -4.14 4.89 1.21
N PHE A 62 -3.89 3.63 0.88
CA PHE A 62 -4.15 2.51 1.78
C PHE A 62 -2.94 1.58 1.78
N LEU A 63 -2.44 1.27 2.98
CA LEU A 63 -1.59 0.12 3.24
C LEU A 63 -2.44 -0.90 3.99
N ASP A 64 -2.68 -2.03 3.34
CA ASP A 64 -3.58 -3.08 3.81
C ASP A 64 -2.94 -3.83 4.99
N PRO A 65 -3.73 -4.32 5.96
CA PRO A 65 -3.20 -5.09 7.06
C PRO A 65 -2.59 -6.41 6.64
N ALA A 66 -1.67 -6.93 7.45
CA ALA A 66 -0.93 -8.16 7.16
C ALA A 66 -1.86 -9.35 6.90
N GLY A 67 -3.01 -9.42 7.58
CA GLY A 67 -4.03 -10.44 7.35
C GLY A 67 -4.61 -10.38 5.94
N ASP A 68 -4.90 -9.19 5.44
CA ASP A 68 -5.45 -8.98 4.09
C ASP A 68 -4.39 -9.26 3.02
N VAL A 69 -3.14 -8.87 3.25
CA VAL A 69 -2.01 -9.22 2.38
C VAL A 69 -1.81 -10.72 2.31
N LEU A 70 -1.87 -11.41 3.44
CA LEU A 70 -1.77 -12.87 3.52
C LEU A 70 -2.94 -13.56 2.82
N LEU A 71 -4.17 -13.09 3.03
CA LEU A 71 -5.35 -13.62 2.35
C LEU A 71 -5.24 -13.45 0.84
N ARG A 72 -4.85 -12.27 0.37
CA ARG A 72 -4.67 -11.98 -1.05
C ARG A 72 -3.57 -12.84 -1.68
N LEU A 73 -2.47 -13.06 -0.96
CA LEU A 73 -1.42 -13.99 -1.38
C LEU A 73 -1.97 -15.43 -1.53
N GLN A 74 -2.85 -15.88 -0.63
CA GLN A 74 -3.46 -17.21 -0.72
C GLN A 74 -4.45 -17.33 -1.88
N GLU A 75 -5.22 -16.28 -2.16
CA GLU A 75 -6.25 -16.28 -3.21
C GLU A 75 -5.66 -16.09 -4.61
N TYR A 76 -4.73 -15.16 -4.78
CA TYR A 76 -4.24 -14.71 -6.08
C TYR A 76 -2.75 -14.98 -6.31
N GLY A 77 -2.02 -15.37 -5.28
CA GLY A 77 -0.58 -15.58 -5.36
C GLY A 77 0.24 -14.29 -5.34
N VAL A 78 1.49 -14.42 -5.78
CA VAL A 78 2.47 -13.32 -5.90
C VAL A 78 2.35 -12.63 -7.25
N VAL A 79 2.79 -11.37 -7.32
CA VAL A 79 2.82 -10.58 -8.55
C VAL A 79 4.23 -10.57 -9.13
N ASP A 80 4.38 -10.80 -10.43
CA ASP A 80 5.68 -10.63 -11.09
C ASP A 80 6.15 -9.18 -11.01
N VAL A 81 7.36 -8.97 -10.50
CA VAL A 81 7.99 -7.65 -10.38
C VAL A 81 9.37 -7.63 -11.05
N GLY A 82 9.85 -6.42 -11.36
CA GLY A 82 11.13 -6.19 -12.02
C GLY A 82 11.07 -6.37 -13.54
N ALA A 83 12.07 -5.82 -14.24
CA ALA A 83 12.12 -5.81 -15.71
C ALA A 83 12.22 -7.20 -16.34
N ASP A 84 12.76 -8.18 -15.61
CA ASP A 84 12.89 -9.57 -16.07
C ASP A 84 11.77 -10.49 -15.58
N ARG A 85 10.83 -9.99 -14.76
CA ARG A 85 9.70 -10.73 -14.20
C ARG A 85 10.09 -12.02 -13.47
N LYS A 86 11.31 -12.07 -12.91
CA LYS A 86 11.79 -13.23 -12.15
C LYS A 86 11.65 -13.06 -10.64
N ALA A 87 11.39 -11.83 -10.20
CA ALA A 87 11.08 -11.54 -8.81
C ALA A 87 9.57 -11.54 -8.61
N HIS A 88 9.15 -11.92 -7.40
CA HIS A 88 7.76 -12.07 -7.05
C HIS A 88 7.45 -11.22 -5.82
N GLY A 89 6.52 -10.28 -5.96
CA GLY A 89 6.15 -9.32 -4.93
C GLY A 89 4.77 -9.59 -4.32
N LEU A 90 4.54 -8.92 -3.19
CA LEU A 90 3.29 -8.95 -2.43
C LEU A 90 2.50 -7.67 -2.70
N VAL A 91 1.20 -7.80 -2.93
CA VAL A 91 0.31 -6.64 -2.96
C VAL A 91 0.12 -6.14 -1.53
N ILE A 92 0.48 -4.88 -1.27
CA ILE A 92 0.50 -4.30 0.09
C ILE A 92 -0.53 -3.18 0.28
N GLY A 93 -1.23 -2.76 -0.77
CA GLY A 93 -2.19 -1.67 -0.67
C GLY A 93 -2.59 -1.07 -2.00
N SER A 94 -3.26 0.08 -1.95
CA SER A 94 -3.77 0.78 -3.13
C SER A 94 -3.87 2.30 -2.93
N ASN A 95 -4.11 3.05 -4.01
CA ASN A 95 -4.35 4.49 -3.97
C ASN A 95 -5.84 4.89 -4.06
N GLY A 96 -6.76 3.96 -3.79
CA GLY A 96 -8.21 4.20 -3.87
C GLY A 96 -8.78 4.48 -5.27
N GLY A 97 -7.96 4.92 -6.22
CA GLY A 97 -8.28 5.16 -7.63
C GLY A 97 -8.01 3.95 -8.53
N GLY A 98 -7.75 2.78 -7.94
CA GLY A 98 -7.53 1.52 -8.65
C GLY A 98 -6.07 1.15 -8.89
N LEU A 99 -5.09 2.03 -8.60
CA LEU A 99 -3.68 1.64 -8.69
C LEU A 99 -3.26 0.88 -7.43
N ILE A 100 -2.42 -0.12 -7.63
CA ILE A 100 -2.06 -1.12 -6.62
C ILE A 100 -0.57 -1.01 -6.32
N TYR A 101 -0.20 -1.10 -5.04
CA TYR A 101 1.18 -1.12 -4.59
C TYR A 101 1.66 -2.55 -4.35
N VAL A 102 2.86 -2.85 -4.83
CA VAL A 102 3.48 -4.17 -4.71
C VAL A 102 4.88 -4.04 -4.11
N ALA A 103 5.15 -4.75 -3.02
CA ALA A 103 6.49 -4.85 -2.44
C ALA A 103 7.24 -6.04 -3.04
N GLY A 104 8.38 -5.78 -3.67
CA GLY A 104 9.31 -6.80 -4.12
C GLY A 104 10.10 -7.44 -2.97
N PRO A 105 10.73 -8.60 -3.21
CA PRO A 105 11.50 -9.32 -2.18
C PRO A 105 12.79 -8.59 -1.77
N ASP A 106 13.23 -7.61 -2.56
CA ASP A 106 14.35 -6.72 -2.29
C ASP A 106 13.95 -5.46 -1.49
N GLY A 107 12.66 -5.30 -1.16
CA GLY A 107 12.11 -4.12 -0.50
C GLY A 107 11.64 -3.02 -1.46
N THR A 108 11.96 -3.12 -2.76
CA THR A 108 11.50 -2.13 -3.76
C THR A 108 9.97 -2.11 -3.79
N VAL A 109 9.38 -0.92 -3.76
CA VAL A 109 7.93 -0.74 -3.91
C VAL A 109 7.62 -0.32 -5.33
N TYR A 110 6.66 -1.01 -5.94
CA TYR A 110 6.13 -0.77 -7.27
C TYR A 110 4.68 -0.31 -7.20
N ARG A 111 4.23 0.35 -8.26
CA ARG A 111 2.83 0.70 -8.49
C ARG A 111 2.40 0.28 -9.88
N THR A 112 1.20 -0.25 -10.02
CA THR A 112 0.61 -0.48 -11.34
C THR A 112 0.35 0.83 -12.10
N ARG A 113 0.44 0.78 -13.43
CA ARG A 113 0.00 1.88 -14.31
C ARG A 113 -1.49 1.85 -14.58
N THR A 114 -2.11 0.68 -14.45
CA THR A 114 -3.53 0.44 -14.69
C THR A 114 -4.16 -0.25 -13.49
N ALA A 115 -5.49 -0.27 -13.45
CA ALA A 115 -6.26 -0.95 -12.41
C ALA A 115 -6.41 -2.47 -12.67
N SER A 116 -5.31 -3.14 -13.02
CA SER A 116 -5.28 -4.60 -13.23
C SER A 116 -3.95 -5.20 -12.77
N LEU A 117 -4.05 -6.43 -12.23
CA LEU A 117 -2.92 -7.28 -11.85
C LEU A 117 -2.66 -8.42 -12.84
N ASP A 118 -3.47 -8.55 -13.90
CA ASP A 118 -3.36 -9.67 -14.84
C ASP A 118 -2.11 -9.53 -15.73
N GLU A 119 -1.83 -8.30 -16.15
CA GLU A 119 -0.64 -7.92 -16.93
C GLU A 119 -0.09 -6.59 -16.40
N PRO A 120 0.49 -6.57 -15.19
CA PRO A 120 0.79 -5.32 -14.53
C PRO A 120 2.02 -4.68 -15.16
N GLU A 121 1.82 -3.55 -15.83
CA GLU A 121 2.91 -2.60 -16.07
C GLU A 121 3.21 -1.90 -14.76
N LEU A 122 4.40 -2.16 -14.20
CA LEU A 122 4.82 -1.66 -12.91
C LEU A 122 5.84 -0.54 -13.05
N ASP A 123 5.57 0.59 -12.41
CA ASP A 123 6.54 1.63 -12.17
C ASP A 123 7.14 1.47 -10.78
N LYS A 124 8.47 1.55 -10.69
CA LYS A 124 9.14 1.64 -9.38
C LYS A 124 8.82 3.00 -8.75
N VAL A 125 8.26 2.98 -7.53
CA VAL A 125 7.92 4.19 -6.79
C VAL A 125 8.88 4.48 -5.63
N ALA A 126 9.48 3.45 -5.05
CA ALA A 126 10.46 3.59 -3.97
C ALA A 126 11.49 2.46 -3.99
N ASP A 127 12.72 2.76 -3.55
CA ASP A 127 13.81 1.80 -3.36
C ASP A 127 13.56 0.87 -2.16
N ASP A 128 12.84 1.35 -1.14
CA ASP A 128 12.50 0.59 0.07
C ASP A 128 11.18 1.06 0.70
N LEU A 129 10.68 0.31 1.69
CA LEU A 129 9.44 0.67 2.40
C LEU A 129 9.57 2.00 3.13
N ARG A 130 10.74 2.31 3.69
CA ARG A 130 10.96 3.57 4.42
C ARG A 130 10.77 4.77 3.49
N GLN A 131 11.35 4.74 2.30
CA GLN A 131 11.18 5.79 1.30
C GLN A 131 9.72 5.87 0.86
N PHE A 132 9.03 4.74 0.68
CA PHE A 132 7.61 4.74 0.36
C PHE A 132 6.76 5.43 1.45
N LEU A 133 7.02 5.15 2.73
CA LEU A 133 6.35 5.83 3.85
C LEU A 133 6.64 7.34 3.89
N VAL A 134 7.86 7.76 3.56
CA VAL A 134 8.22 9.19 3.41
C VAL A 134 7.46 9.83 2.25
N LEU A 135 7.26 9.11 1.13
CA LEU A 135 6.47 9.61 0.01
C LEU A 135 4.99 9.76 0.40
N LEU A 136 4.42 8.81 1.15
CA LEU A 136 3.05 8.90 1.67
C LEU A 136 2.88 10.12 2.58
N GLU A 137 3.81 10.36 3.51
CA GLU A 137 3.81 11.54 4.37
C GLU A 137 3.89 12.85 3.56
N ARG A 138 4.72 12.87 2.50
CA ARG A 138 4.82 14.02 1.59
C ARG A 138 3.52 14.26 0.83
N SER A 139 2.86 13.20 0.35
CA SER A 139 1.55 13.33 -0.33
C SER A 139 0.50 13.95 0.59
N LEU A 140 0.44 13.50 1.86
CA LEU A 140 -0.43 14.11 2.87
C LEU A 140 -0.09 15.60 3.09
N THR A 141 1.20 15.93 3.21
CA THR A 141 1.65 17.30 3.47
C THR A 141 1.34 18.24 2.31
N ARG A 142 1.53 17.78 1.07
CA ARG A 142 1.18 18.53 -0.14
C ARG A 142 -0.33 18.73 -0.25
N PHE A 143 -1.11 17.67 -0.05
CA PHE A 143 -2.56 17.75 -0.09
C PHE A 143 -3.11 18.76 0.92
N LYS A 144 -2.56 18.80 2.14
CA LYS A 144 -2.91 19.81 3.15
C LYS A 144 -2.60 21.25 2.72
N THR A 145 -1.58 21.43 1.89
CA THR A 145 -1.10 22.76 1.46
C THR A 145 -1.86 23.26 0.23
N ASP A 146 -1.96 22.39 -0.79
CA ASP A 146 -2.36 22.79 -2.14
C ASP A 146 -3.60 22.04 -2.66
N GLY A 147 -4.13 21.07 -1.91
CA GLY A 147 -5.23 20.22 -2.35
C GLY A 147 -4.84 19.14 -3.38
N ASP A 148 -3.55 19.03 -3.73
CA ASP A 148 -2.99 18.04 -4.64
C ASP A 148 -2.02 17.11 -3.89
N PRO A 149 -2.26 15.79 -3.82
CA PRO A 149 -1.33 14.85 -3.19
C PRO A 149 -0.09 14.56 -4.05
N GLY A 150 -0.09 14.94 -5.33
CA GLY A 150 0.93 14.59 -6.31
C GLY A 150 0.80 13.15 -6.83
N TYR A 151 1.86 12.69 -7.49
CA TYR A 151 1.90 11.36 -8.11
C TYR A 151 2.57 10.37 -7.17
N LEU A 152 1.77 9.80 -6.28
CA LEU A 152 2.12 8.57 -5.57
C LEU A 152 1.23 7.43 -6.04
#